data_AF-A0A0X8VEC3-F1
#
_entry.id   AF-A0A0X8VEC3-F1
#
_cell.length_a   1.000
_cell.length_b   1.000
_cell.length_c   1.000
_cell.angle_alpha   90.00
_cell.angle_beta   90.00
_cell.angle_gamma   90.00
#
_symmetry.space_group_name_H-M   'P 1'
#
loop_
_entity.id
_entity.type
_entity.pdbx_description
1 polymer ?
#
loop_
_entity_poly.entity_id
_entity_poly.type
_entity_poly.pdbx_seq_one_letter_code
_entity_poly.pdbx_strand_id
1 'polypeptide(L)'
;MKKNRKLFGIFNIVDIILILLIIIAGVVGVKLFMGGGKQDTSAKKAYTYVVEGREVLTETAEAPIIGGKVFNSSTGAYLGVAKEVASEPYTEVIFSKETGAYQKLPVEGYSNITLTVEGNGTETEKDITVEGTTVKVGMELNVKGKGYAFKGIVVEVRDGE
;
A
#
# COMPACT_ATOMS: atom_id res chain seq x y z
N MET A 1 45.65 30.18 49.83
CA MET A 1 44.37 29.86 49.13
C MET A 1 43.83 31.10 48.44
N LYS A 2 43.79 31.11 47.10
CA LYS A 2 42.75 31.78 46.30
C LYS A 2 42.72 31.09 44.93
N LYS A 3 41.63 30.38 44.68
CA LYS A 3 41.40 29.50 43.53
C LYS A 3 40.88 30.36 42.38
N ASN A 4 41.72 30.61 41.37
CA ASN A 4 41.29 31.28 40.14
C ASN A 4 40.40 30.33 39.34
N ARG A 5 39.07 30.49 39.47
CA ARG A 5 38.11 29.82 38.60
C ARG A 5 37.98 30.60 37.29
N LYS A 6 38.79 30.26 36.29
CA LYS A 6 38.46 30.56 34.88
C LYS A 6 37.93 29.27 34.25
N LEU A 7 36.61 29.06 34.29
CA LEU A 7 35.95 27.89 33.70
C LEU A 7 35.55 28.07 32.21
N PHE A 8 35.86 29.21 31.60
CA PHE A 8 35.41 29.53 30.23
C PHE A 8 36.58 29.90 29.30
N GLY A 9 37.65 29.10 29.29
CA GLY A 9 38.82 29.35 28.42
C GLY A 9 39.38 28.12 27.72
N ILE A 10 38.71 26.95 27.81
CA ILE A 10 39.23 25.69 27.25
C ILE A 10 38.55 25.32 25.93
N PHE A 11 37.34 25.81 25.66
CA PHE A 11 36.59 25.49 24.45
C PHE A 11 36.47 26.73 23.55
N ASN A 12 36.97 26.61 22.32
CA ASN A 12 36.79 27.62 21.30
C ASN A 12 35.28 27.78 21.00
N ILE A 13 34.81 28.97 20.67
CA ILE A 13 33.39 29.21 20.33
C ILE A 13 32.91 28.30 19.20
N VAL A 14 33.81 27.99 18.27
CA VAL A 14 33.59 27.03 17.18
C VAL A 14 33.32 25.61 17.71
N ASP A 15 34.02 25.21 18.77
CA ASP A 15 33.92 23.88 19.38
C ASP A 15 32.59 23.73 20.15
N ILE A 16 32.15 24.81 20.82
CA ILE A 16 30.84 24.88 21.47
C ILE A 16 29.71 24.76 20.44
N ILE A 17 29.82 25.43 19.29
CA ILE A 17 28.85 25.36 18.20
C ILE A 17 28.79 23.94 17.61
N LEU A 18 29.94 23.28 17.42
CA LEU A 18 30.02 21.92 16.90
C LEU A 18 29.35 20.90 17.83
N ILE A 19 29.62 20.98 19.14
CA ILE A 19 28.98 20.13 20.15
C ILE A 19 27.46 20.33 20.14
N LEU A 20 27.00 21.58 19.99
CA LEU A 20 25.56 21.89 19.95
C LEU A 20 24.87 21.28 18.72
N LEU A 21 25.52 21.30 17.56
CA LEU A 21 25.01 20.69 16.33
C LEU A 21 24.89 19.16 16.45
N ILE A 22 25.86 18.51 17.09
CA ILE A 22 25.83 17.05 17.34
C ILE A 22 24.67 16.68 18.27
N ILE A 23 24.40 17.48 19.31
CA ILE A 23 23.28 17.25 20.23
C ILE A 23 21.94 17.42 19.49
N ILE A 24 21.78 18.46 18.67
CA ILE A 24 20.56 18.68 17.88
C ILE A 24 20.34 17.53 16.90
N ALA A 25 21.39 17.13 16.17
CA ALA A 25 21.33 15.99 15.25
C ALA A 25 20.98 14.68 15.97
N GLY A 26 21.52 14.47 17.18
CA GLY A 26 21.18 13.32 18.03
C GLY A 26 19.72 13.32 18.48
N VAL A 27 19.20 14.46 18.96
CA VAL A 27 17.80 14.57 19.40
C VAL A 27 16.81 14.42 18.24
N VAL A 28 17.10 15.03 17.09
CA VAL A 28 16.29 14.89 15.87
C VAL A 28 16.35 13.46 15.35
N GLY A 29 17.54 12.86 15.33
CA GLY A 29 17.74 11.45 14.96
C GLY A 29 16.94 10.51 15.85
N VAL A 30 17.01 10.68 17.18
CA VAL A 30 16.24 9.87 18.15
C VAL A 30 14.74 10.08 17.99
N LYS A 31 14.26 11.32 17.81
CA LYS A 31 12.83 11.58 17.59
C LYS A 31 12.30 10.99 16.28
N LEU A 32 13.08 11.05 15.20
CA LEU A 32 12.72 10.42 13.93
C LEU A 32 12.74 8.89 14.04
N PHE A 33 13.70 8.33 14.78
CA PHE A 33 13.82 6.88 14.95
C PHE A 33 12.80 6.29 15.93
N MET A 34 12.41 7.05 16.97
CA MET A 34 11.38 6.65 17.95
C MET A 34 9.96 7.07 17.56
N GLY A 35 9.79 7.94 16.56
CA GLY A 35 8.47 8.35 16.04
C GLY A 35 7.79 7.30 15.16
N GLY A 36 8.49 6.20 14.84
CA GLY A 36 7.98 5.09 14.04
C GLY A 36 7.32 4.01 14.89
N GLY A 37 6.01 4.16 15.12
CA GLY A 37 5.14 3.04 15.48
C GLY A 37 4.78 2.95 16.96
N LYS A 38 3.66 3.57 17.34
CA LYS A 38 2.80 2.93 18.35
C LYS A 38 2.40 1.59 17.74
N GLN A 39 2.94 0.51 18.28
CA GLN A 39 2.43 -0.82 17.99
C GLN A 39 1.05 -0.90 18.63
N ASP A 40 0.01 -0.65 17.83
CA ASP A 40 -1.36 -0.85 18.25
C ASP A 40 -1.53 -2.33 18.62
N THR A 41 -1.83 -2.58 19.89
CA THR A 41 -2.15 -3.90 20.45
C THR A 41 -3.55 -4.37 20.01
N SER A 42 -4.06 -3.85 18.90
CA SER A 42 -5.31 -4.26 18.30
C SER A 42 -5.21 -5.73 17.92
N ALA A 43 -6.18 -6.53 18.37
CA ALA A 43 -6.26 -7.93 17.99
C ALA A 43 -6.30 -8.02 16.46
N LYS A 44 -5.39 -8.80 15.87
CA LYS A 44 -5.39 -9.05 14.43
C LYS A 44 -6.62 -9.87 14.09
N LYS A 45 -7.47 -9.37 13.19
CA LYS A 45 -8.58 -10.13 12.59
C LYS A 45 -8.33 -10.34 11.09
N ALA A 46 -8.94 -11.36 10.52
CA ALA A 46 -8.90 -11.58 9.08
C ALA A 46 -9.73 -10.51 8.37
N TYR A 47 -9.20 -9.97 7.27
CA TYR A 47 -9.90 -9.07 6.37
C TYR A 47 -9.81 -9.61 4.96
N THR A 48 -10.83 -9.31 4.17
CA THR A 48 -10.81 -9.44 2.72
C THR A 48 -11.02 -8.09 2.08
N TYR A 49 -10.34 -7.85 0.96
CA TYR A 49 -10.58 -6.67 0.15
C TYR A 49 -10.47 -7.03 -1.33
N VAL A 50 -11.23 -6.33 -2.15
CA VAL A 50 -11.36 -6.62 -3.58
C VAL A 50 -10.66 -5.54 -4.37
N VAL A 51 -9.74 -5.93 -5.24
CA VAL A 51 -9.06 -5.04 -6.18
C VAL A 51 -9.57 -5.30 -7.58
N GLU A 52 -10.18 -4.29 -8.19
CA GLU A 52 -10.68 -4.33 -9.56
C GLU A 52 -9.65 -3.70 -10.51
N GLY A 53 -9.10 -4.49 -11.42
CA GLY A 53 -8.29 -4.03 -12.55
C GLY A 53 -9.16 -3.98 -13.82
N ARG A 54 -9.23 -2.82 -14.46
CA ARG A 54 -9.97 -2.66 -15.73
C ARG A 54 -9.02 -2.67 -16.91
N GLU A 55 -9.50 -3.16 -18.06
CA GLU A 55 -8.74 -3.17 -19.32
C GLU A 55 -7.33 -3.79 -19.15
N VAL A 56 -7.26 -4.96 -18.50
CA VAL A 56 -6.04 -5.74 -18.40
C VAL A 56 -5.98 -6.74 -19.54
N LEU A 57 -4.78 -7.18 -19.94
CA LEU A 57 -4.67 -8.30 -20.88
C LEU A 57 -5.38 -9.54 -20.32
N THR A 58 -6.09 -10.29 -21.16
CA THR A 58 -6.81 -11.50 -20.74
C THR A 58 -5.88 -12.49 -20.04
N GLU A 59 -4.66 -12.67 -20.53
CA GLU A 59 -3.65 -13.54 -19.91
C GLU A 59 -3.25 -13.05 -18.51
N THR A 60 -3.28 -11.73 -18.26
CA THR A 60 -3.04 -11.16 -16.93
C THR A 60 -4.21 -11.42 -15.98
N ALA A 61 -5.45 -11.41 -16.49
CA ALA A 61 -6.65 -11.71 -15.71
C ALA A 61 -6.76 -13.19 -15.32
N GLU A 62 -6.23 -14.09 -16.15
CA GLU A 62 -6.28 -15.55 -15.96
C GLU A 62 -5.09 -16.11 -15.17
N ALA A 63 -3.99 -15.36 -15.07
CA ALA A 63 -2.76 -15.79 -14.41
C ALA A 63 -2.80 -15.94 -12.87
N PRO A 64 -3.63 -15.22 -12.08
CA PRO A 64 -3.68 -15.40 -10.64
C PRO A 64 -4.13 -16.80 -10.22
N ILE A 65 -3.49 -17.33 -9.18
CA ILE A 65 -3.81 -18.64 -8.61
C ILE A 65 -4.28 -18.44 -7.16
N ILE A 66 -5.42 -19.04 -6.81
CA ILE A 66 -5.98 -19.03 -5.45
C ILE A 66 -4.95 -19.62 -4.47
N GLY A 67 -4.79 -18.98 -3.31
CA GLY A 67 -3.77 -19.26 -2.30
C GLY A 67 -2.38 -18.67 -2.63
N GLY A 68 -2.20 -18.09 -3.82
CA GLY A 68 -0.99 -17.41 -4.22
C GLY A 68 -0.74 -16.14 -3.39
N LYS A 69 0.54 -15.86 -3.09
CA LYS A 69 0.93 -14.63 -2.41
C LYS A 69 0.79 -13.43 -3.34
N VAL A 70 0.21 -12.35 -2.79
CA VAL A 70 -0.03 -11.10 -3.49
C VAL A 70 0.86 -10.02 -2.89
N PHE A 71 1.43 -9.17 -3.73
CA PHE A 71 2.34 -8.09 -3.35
C PHE A 71 2.00 -6.80 -4.06
N ASN A 72 2.39 -5.68 -3.47
CA ASN A 72 2.37 -4.40 -4.15
C ASN A 72 3.50 -4.39 -5.19
N SER A 73 3.19 -4.09 -6.46
CA SER A 73 4.17 -4.20 -7.53
C SER A 73 5.25 -3.12 -7.44
N SER A 74 4.89 -1.93 -6.96
CA SER A 74 5.77 -0.76 -6.83
C SER A 74 6.65 -0.83 -5.58
N THR A 75 6.10 -1.23 -4.43
CA THR A 75 6.84 -1.23 -3.15
C THR A 75 7.37 -2.59 -2.74
N GLY A 76 6.85 -3.68 -3.32
CA GLY A 76 7.15 -5.04 -2.88
C GLY A 76 6.49 -5.45 -1.57
N ALA A 77 5.66 -4.60 -0.97
CA ALA A 77 4.94 -4.91 0.26
C ALA A 77 4.06 -6.15 0.09
N TYR A 78 4.04 -7.04 1.08
CA TYR A 78 3.12 -8.16 1.09
C TYR A 78 1.69 -7.66 1.34
N LEU A 79 0.75 -8.13 0.54
CA LEU A 79 -0.63 -7.67 0.54
C LEU A 79 -1.61 -8.70 1.09
N GLY A 80 -1.21 -9.98 1.13
CA GLY A 80 -2.04 -11.10 1.55
C GLY A 80 -1.97 -12.27 0.57
N VAL A 81 -2.99 -13.12 0.60
CA VAL A 81 -3.17 -14.26 -0.30
C VAL A 81 -4.38 -14.05 -1.20
N ALA A 82 -4.30 -14.51 -2.45
CA ALA A 82 -5.43 -14.51 -3.37
C ALA A 82 -6.50 -15.49 -2.87
N LYS A 83 -7.66 -14.98 -2.46
CA LYS A 83 -8.78 -15.80 -1.97
C LYS A 83 -9.73 -16.19 -3.10
N GLU A 84 -9.99 -15.25 -3.99
CA GLU A 84 -10.90 -15.42 -5.12
C GLU A 84 -10.40 -14.57 -6.29
N VAL A 85 -10.59 -15.07 -7.51
CA VAL A 85 -10.32 -14.35 -8.74
C VAL A 85 -11.49 -14.55 -9.69
N ALA A 86 -11.96 -13.46 -10.29
CA ALA A 86 -12.95 -13.47 -11.35
C ALA A 86 -12.49 -12.55 -12.48
N SER A 87 -12.92 -12.85 -13.70
CA SER A 87 -12.65 -12.03 -14.86
C SER A 87 -13.84 -12.00 -15.80
N GLU A 88 -14.03 -10.86 -16.47
CA GLU A 88 -15.04 -10.67 -17.49
C GLU A 88 -14.46 -9.90 -18.69
N PRO A 89 -15.03 -10.01 -19.90
CA PRO A 89 -14.57 -9.23 -21.05
C PRO A 89 -14.62 -7.73 -20.77
N TYR A 90 -13.55 -7.02 -21.11
CA TYR A 90 -13.59 -5.55 -21.12
C TYR A 90 -14.44 -5.10 -22.29
N THR A 91 -15.41 -4.21 -22.04
CA THR A 91 -16.30 -3.70 -23.10
C THR A 91 -16.18 -2.19 -23.26
N GLU A 92 -16.22 -1.74 -24.52
CA GLU A 92 -16.37 -0.33 -24.87
C GLU A 92 -17.75 -0.03 -25.41
N VAL A 93 -18.18 1.22 -25.26
CA VAL A 93 -19.43 1.73 -25.82
C VAL A 93 -19.15 2.31 -27.20
N ILE A 94 -19.67 1.67 -28.24
CA ILE A 94 -19.47 2.06 -29.64
C ILE A 94 -20.83 2.41 -30.26
N PHE A 95 -20.87 3.48 -31.06
CA PHE A 95 -22.05 3.81 -31.85
C PHE A 95 -22.10 2.95 -33.13
N SER A 96 -23.13 2.13 -33.28
CA SER A 96 -23.39 1.37 -34.50
C SER A 96 -24.22 2.20 -35.47
N LYS A 97 -23.66 2.49 -36.65
CA LYS A 97 -24.39 3.15 -37.75
C LYS A 97 -25.47 2.24 -38.35
N GLU A 98 -25.29 0.93 -38.28
CA GLU A 98 -26.23 -0.05 -38.83
C GLU A 98 -27.53 -0.11 -38.01
N THR A 99 -27.39 -0.10 -36.67
CA THR A 99 -28.56 -0.14 -35.77
C THR A 99 -29.01 1.24 -35.30
N GLY A 100 -28.24 2.30 -35.59
CA GLY A 100 -28.50 3.66 -35.12
C GLY A 100 -28.45 3.83 -33.60
N ALA A 101 -27.73 2.95 -32.89
CA ALA A 101 -27.73 2.89 -31.43
C ALA A 101 -26.33 2.60 -30.86
N TYR A 102 -26.13 2.97 -29.58
CA TYR A 102 -24.93 2.61 -28.83
C TYR A 102 -25.01 1.15 -28.37
N GLN A 103 -23.89 0.44 -28.50
CA GLN A 103 -23.75 -0.95 -28.09
C GLN A 103 -22.50 -1.12 -27.24
N LYS A 104 -22.54 -2.03 -26.26
CA LYS A 104 -21.34 -2.48 -25.53
C LYS A 104 -20.74 -3.66 -26.28
N LEU A 105 -19.51 -3.52 -26.75
CA LEU A 105 -18.80 -4.57 -27.46
C LEU A 105 -17.52 -4.95 -26.72
N PRO A 106 -17.18 -6.24 -26.64
CA PRO A 106 -15.92 -6.67 -26.04
C PRO A 106 -14.73 -6.16 -26.86
N VAL A 107 -13.66 -5.77 -26.17
CA VAL A 107 -12.37 -5.47 -26.79
C VAL A 107 -11.53 -6.74 -26.76
N GLU A 108 -11.13 -7.21 -27.95
CA GLU A 108 -10.37 -8.45 -28.09
C GLU A 108 -9.04 -8.38 -27.34
N GLY A 109 -8.73 -9.44 -26.57
CA GLY A 109 -7.50 -9.54 -25.78
C GLY A 109 -7.52 -8.82 -24.43
N TYR A 110 -8.63 -8.16 -24.07
CA TYR A 110 -8.74 -7.43 -22.81
C TYR A 110 -9.89 -7.92 -21.92
N SER A 111 -9.68 -7.83 -20.61
CA SER A 111 -10.62 -8.24 -19.58
C SER A 111 -10.61 -7.26 -18.41
N ASN A 112 -11.70 -7.22 -17.66
CA ASN A 112 -11.66 -6.74 -16.27
C ASN A 112 -11.30 -7.93 -15.38
N ILE A 113 -10.51 -7.68 -14.35
CA ILE A 113 -10.16 -8.65 -13.30
C ILE A 113 -10.64 -8.13 -11.95
N THR A 114 -11.22 -9.03 -11.17
CA THR A 114 -11.58 -8.81 -9.77
C THR A 114 -10.79 -9.80 -8.93
N LEU A 115 -9.86 -9.30 -8.10
CA LEU A 115 -9.05 -10.12 -7.21
C LEU A 115 -9.39 -9.83 -5.75
N THR A 116 -9.94 -10.83 -5.07
CA THR A 116 -10.15 -10.77 -3.62
C THR A 116 -8.88 -11.23 -2.92
N VAL A 117 -8.32 -10.36 -2.08
CA VAL A 117 -7.12 -10.61 -1.28
C VAL A 117 -7.52 -10.77 0.18
N GLU A 118 -7.02 -11.81 0.84
CA GLU A 118 -7.21 -12.06 2.27
C GLU A 118 -5.89 -11.84 3.03
N GLY A 119 -5.98 -11.19 4.19
CA GLY A 119 -4.83 -10.99 5.06
C GLY A 119 -5.24 -10.66 6.49
N ASN A 120 -4.28 -10.67 7.40
CA ASN A 120 -4.50 -10.25 8.78
C ASN A 120 -4.37 -8.73 8.86
N GLY A 121 -5.36 -8.11 9.51
CA GLY A 121 -5.40 -6.68 9.65
C GLY A 121 -5.81 -6.21 11.04
N THR A 122 -5.63 -4.91 11.22
CA THR A 122 -6.06 -4.14 12.37
C THR A 122 -6.86 -2.95 11.88
N GLU A 123 -7.80 -2.48 12.70
CA GLU A 123 -8.64 -1.33 12.40
C GLU A 123 -8.57 -0.30 13.51
N THR A 124 -8.57 0.95 13.07
CA THR A 124 -8.69 2.15 13.90
C THR A 124 -9.94 2.89 13.46
N GLU A 125 -10.27 4.00 14.12
CA GLU A 125 -11.39 4.87 13.71
C GLU A 125 -11.29 5.35 12.25
N LYS A 126 -10.07 5.43 11.68
CA LYS A 126 -9.83 6.04 10.36
C LYS A 126 -9.36 5.07 9.29
N ASP A 127 -8.68 4.00 9.70
CA ASP A 127 -7.91 3.15 8.81
C ASP A 127 -8.09 1.67 9.14
N ILE A 128 -8.30 0.89 8.09
CA ILE A 128 -8.11 -0.56 8.08
C ILE A 128 -6.73 -0.81 7.49
N THR A 129 -5.88 -1.55 8.19
CA THR A 129 -4.52 -1.90 7.75
C THR A 129 -4.39 -3.40 7.67
N VAL A 130 -4.16 -3.94 6.48
CA VAL A 130 -4.02 -5.37 6.21
C VAL A 130 -2.59 -5.66 5.79
N GLU A 131 -1.92 -6.59 6.49
CA GLU A 131 -0.52 -6.96 6.25
C GLU A 131 0.44 -5.73 6.23
N GLY A 132 0.11 -4.70 7.01
CA GLY A 132 0.88 -3.45 7.11
C GLY A 132 0.57 -2.42 6.01
N THR A 133 -0.36 -2.72 5.09
CA THR A 133 -0.83 -1.78 4.07
C THR A 133 -2.21 -1.26 4.44
N THR A 134 -2.37 0.06 4.54
CA THR A 134 -3.71 0.66 4.68
C THR A 134 -4.54 0.34 3.45
N VAL A 135 -5.77 -0.13 3.64
CA VAL A 135 -6.74 -0.46 2.58
C VAL A 135 -8.01 0.37 2.75
N LYS A 136 -8.49 0.97 1.65
CA LYS A 136 -9.66 1.86 1.60
C LYS A 136 -10.33 1.73 0.25
N VAL A 137 -11.66 1.70 0.23
CA VAL A 137 -12.42 1.78 -1.03
C VAL A 137 -12.05 3.06 -1.77
N GLY A 138 -11.84 2.96 -3.08
CA GLY A 138 -11.40 4.04 -3.97
C GLY A 138 -9.89 4.24 -4.08
N MET A 139 -9.08 3.49 -3.33
CA MET A 139 -7.62 3.59 -3.42
C MET A 139 -7.07 2.82 -4.61
N GLU A 140 -6.14 3.43 -5.36
CA GLU A 140 -5.35 2.71 -6.35
C GLU A 140 -4.36 1.76 -5.67
N LEU A 141 -4.27 0.54 -6.17
CA LEU A 141 -3.32 -0.46 -5.71
C LEU A 141 -2.65 -1.13 -6.91
N ASN A 142 -1.31 -1.10 -6.93
CA ASN A 142 -0.54 -1.83 -7.92
C ASN A 142 -0.29 -3.24 -7.40
N VAL A 143 -0.92 -4.24 -8.00
CA VAL A 143 -0.91 -5.62 -7.54
C VAL A 143 0.02 -6.46 -8.41
N LYS A 144 0.78 -7.38 -7.80
CA LYS A 144 1.50 -8.45 -8.50
C LYS A 144 1.44 -9.76 -7.73
N GLY A 145 1.53 -10.86 -8.47
CA GLY A 145 1.81 -12.18 -7.94
C GLY A 145 2.77 -12.92 -8.86
N LYS A 146 2.86 -14.24 -8.73
CA LYS A 146 3.71 -15.04 -9.60
C LYS A 146 3.09 -15.07 -11.01
N GLY A 147 3.71 -14.37 -11.96
CA GLY A 147 3.32 -14.40 -13.37
C GLY A 147 2.31 -13.33 -13.80
N TYR A 148 1.89 -12.42 -12.91
CA TYR A 148 0.96 -11.36 -13.25
C TYR A 148 1.24 -10.07 -12.47
N ALA A 149 0.88 -8.93 -13.06
CA ALA A 149 0.82 -7.65 -12.39
C ALA A 149 -0.22 -6.76 -13.08
N PHE A 150 -0.99 -6.01 -12.30
CA PHE A 150 -1.94 -5.03 -12.81
C PHE A 150 -2.11 -3.87 -11.82
N LYS A 151 -2.56 -2.72 -12.32
CA LYS A 151 -3.05 -1.63 -11.46
C LYS A 151 -4.56 -1.79 -11.34
N GLY A 152 -5.09 -1.63 -10.14
CA GLY A 152 -6.53 -1.65 -9.89
C GLY A 152 -6.95 -0.68 -8.81
N ILE A 153 -8.26 -0.62 -8.57
CA ILE A 153 -8.90 0.15 -7.51
C ILE A 153 -9.44 -0.81 -6.48
N VAL A 154 -9.24 -0.52 -5.19
CA VAL A 154 -9.94 -1.24 -4.12
C VAL A 154 -11.42 -0.85 -4.18
N VAL A 155 -12.30 -1.78 -4.50
CA VAL A 155 -13.74 -1.53 -4.62
C VAL A 155 -14.53 -1.96 -3.40
N GLU A 156 -13.92 -2.79 -2.56
CA GLU A 156 -14.56 -3.35 -1.37
C GLU A 156 -13.55 -3.74 -0.30
N VAL A 157 -13.93 -3.58 0.98
CA VAL A 157 -13.20 -4.06 2.15
C VAL A 157 -14.22 -4.64 3.14
N ARG A 158 -14.01 -5.88 3.57
CA ARG A 158 -14.86 -6.60 4.54
C ARG A 158 -13.99 -7.19 5.64
N ASP A 159 -14.49 -7.20 6.87
CA ASP A 159 -13.96 -8.11 7.87
C ASP A 159 -14.40 -9.55 7.56
N GLY A 160 -13.60 -10.52 8.01
CA GLY A 160 -13.75 -11.94 7.65
C GLY A 160 -14.86 -12.70 8.40
N GLU A 161 -15.97 -12.05 8.75
CA GLU A 161 -17.19 -12.72 9.25
C GLU A 161 -18.05 -13.30 8.12
#